data_AF-A0A1I5LYC3-F1
#
_entry.id   AF-A0A1I5LYC3-F1
#
_cell.length_a   1.000
_cell.length_b   1.000
_cell.length_c   1.000
_cell.angle_alpha   90.00
_cell.angle_beta   90.00
_cell.angle_gamma   90.00
#
_symmetry.space_group_name_H-M   'P 1'
#
loop_
_entity.id
_entity.type
_entity.pdbx_description
1 polymer ?
#
loop_
_entity_poly.entity_id
_entity_poly.type
_entity_poly.pdbx_seq_one_letter_code
_entity_poly.pdbx_strand_id
1 'polypeptide(L)' 'MKSTAFFNVTERKKTMMPEQNKGPLAKPSAEEGQPALPLILDTERLFGNAREIHLSHRGEIYRLRITSQQKLILTK' A
#
# COMPACT_ATOMS: atom_id res chain seq x y z
N MET A 1 -36.04 -8.00 -50.01
CA MET A 1 -36.98 -6.87 -49.82
C MET A 1 -37.19 -6.76 -48.30
N LYS A 2 -36.84 -5.71 -47.55
CA LYS A 2 -36.61 -4.27 -47.76
C LYS A 2 -35.56 -3.85 -46.69
N SER A 3 -34.43 -3.24 -47.07
CA SER A 3 -34.07 -1.82 -46.84
C SER A 3 -34.17 -1.34 -45.38
N THR A 4 -33.04 -0.91 -44.80
CA THR A 4 -32.95 0.28 -43.93
C THR A 4 -31.51 0.79 -43.85
N ALA A 5 -31.35 2.04 -44.35
CA ALA A 5 -30.38 3.12 -44.09
C ALA A 5 -28.95 2.77 -43.64
N PHE A 6 -27.90 3.07 -44.40
CA PHE A 6 -27.32 4.39 -44.78
C PHE A 6 -26.92 5.31 -43.61
N PHE A 7 -25.60 5.48 -43.51
CA PHE A 7 -24.85 6.72 -43.22
C PHE A 7 -25.07 7.42 -41.87
N ASN A 8 -24.02 7.49 -41.05
CA ASN A 8 -23.32 8.77 -40.99
C ASN A 8 -21.85 8.68 -40.59
N VAL A 9 -21.11 9.48 -41.34
CA VAL A 9 -19.67 9.67 -41.37
C VAL A 9 -19.19 10.43 -40.14
N THR A 10 -18.02 9.97 -39.72
CA THR A 10 -17.06 10.52 -38.77
C THR A 10 -16.79 12.03 -38.89
N GLU A 11 -17.01 12.78 -37.80
CA GLU A 11 -16.31 14.06 -37.58
C GLU A 11 -15.08 13.83 -36.70
N ARG A 12 -13.91 13.78 -37.35
CA ARG A 12 -12.62 13.98 -36.69
C ARG A 12 -12.37 15.48 -36.58
N LYS A 13 -12.50 16.06 -35.39
CA LYS A 13 -11.68 17.22 -35.01
C LYS A 13 -10.68 16.81 -33.93
N LYS A 14 -9.45 16.68 -34.39
CA LYS A 14 -8.23 16.46 -33.63
C LYS A 14 -7.83 17.80 -33.00
N THR A 15 -7.96 17.93 -31.68
CA THR A 15 -7.15 18.87 -30.90
C THR A 15 -6.54 18.11 -29.74
N MET A 16 -5.22 18.19 -29.69
CA MET A 16 -4.31 17.50 -28.78
C MET A 16 -4.35 18.19 -27.40
N MET A 17 -4.41 17.40 -26.32
CA MET A 17 -3.55 17.41 -25.13
C MET A 17 -4.14 16.44 -24.08
N PRO A 18 -3.34 15.59 -23.40
CA PRO A 18 -3.80 14.57 -22.47
C PRO A 18 -3.69 15.06 -21.01
N GLU A 19 -4.79 15.38 -20.34
CA GLU A 19 -4.81 15.77 -18.93
C GLU A 19 -6.29 15.82 -18.49
N GLN A 20 -6.79 15.22 -17.42
CA GLN A 20 -6.19 14.78 -16.17
C GLN A 20 -6.96 13.55 -15.66
N ASN A 21 -6.24 12.47 -15.37
CA ASN A 21 -6.63 11.56 -14.32
C ASN A 21 -6.50 12.28 -12.98
N LYS A 22 -7.62 12.59 -12.34
CA LYS A 22 -7.68 12.82 -10.89
C LYS A 22 -8.85 12.02 -10.36
N GLY A 23 -8.60 10.73 -10.12
CA GLY A 23 -9.35 10.00 -9.10
C GLY A 23 -9.42 10.85 -7.83
N PRO A 24 -10.52 10.80 -7.06
CA PRO A 24 -10.62 11.61 -5.87
C PRO A 24 -9.44 11.27 -4.97
N LEU A 25 -8.56 12.27 -4.77
CA LEU A 25 -7.55 12.27 -3.73
C LEU A 25 -8.30 12.03 -2.42
N ALA A 26 -8.29 10.78 -1.95
CA ALA A 26 -8.49 10.46 -0.56
C ALA A 26 -7.32 11.11 0.18
N LYS A 27 -7.51 12.37 0.56
CA LYS A 27 -6.74 13.02 1.59
C LYS A 27 -6.84 12.07 2.80
N PRO A 28 -5.74 11.56 3.37
CA PRO A 28 -5.82 11.02 4.72
C PRO A 28 -6.14 12.22 5.60
N SER A 29 -7.42 12.45 5.86
CA SER A 29 -7.85 13.35 6.90
C SER A 29 -7.27 12.76 8.16
N ALA A 30 -6.24 13.41 8.68
CA ALA A 30 -5.67 13.09 9.97
C ALA A 30 -6.80 13.25 10.97
N GLU A 31 -7.38 12.14 11.40
CA GLU A 31 -8.27 12.10 12.55
C GLU A 31 -7.37 12.25 13.79
N GLU A 32 -6.98 13.49 14.04
CA GLU A 32 -6.30 13.91 15.26
C GLU A 32 -7.24 13.64 16.44
N GLY A 33 -6.94 12.61 17.23
CA GLY A 33 -7.56 12.42 18.54
C GLY A 33 -7.96 11.00 18.91
N GLN A 34 -7.84 10.01 18.03
CA GLN A 34 -8.07 8.62 18.44
C GLN A 34 -6.76 8.04 19.01
N PRO A 35 -6.76 7.46 20.22
CA PRO A 35 -5.59 6.76 20.72
C PRO A 35 -5.27 5.64 19.74
N ALA A 36 -4.09 5.72 19.11
CA ALA A 36 -3.65 4.72 18.16
C ALA A 36 -3.68 3.37 18.88
N LEU A 37 -4.55 2.48 18.42
CA LEU A 37 -4.59 1.11 18.91
C LEU A 37 -3.18 0.52 18.78
N PRO A 38 -2.74 -0.29 19.75
CA PRO A 38 -1.43 -0.93 19.65
C PRO A 38 -1.33 -1.69 18.34
N LEU A 39 -0.28 -1.42 17.58
CA LEU A 39 -0.03 -2.11 16.32
C LEU A 39 0.31 -3.57 16.61
N ILE A 40 -0.59 -4.48 16.24
CA ILE A 40 -0.36 -5.92 16.31
C ILE A 40 0.27 -6.35 14.98
N LEU A 41 1.50 -6.86 15.07
CA LEU A 41 2.22 -7.43 13.93
C LEU A 41 2.26 -8.95 14.07
N ASP A 42 1.97 -9.63 12.97
CA ASP A 42 2.13 -11.08 12.89
C ASP A 42 3.63 -11.43 12.86
N THR A 43 4.04 -12.36 13.72
CA THR A 43 5.45 -12.72 13.86
C THR A 43 5.96 -13.48 12.64
N GLU A 44 5.14 -14.31 11.99
CA GLU A 44 5.54 -15.00 10.77
C GLU A 44 5.78 -14.02 9.63
N ARG A 45 4.95 -12.98 9.53
CA ARG A 45 5.16 -11.90 8.54
C ARG A 45 6.37 -11.03 8.87
N LEU A 46 6.59 -10.73 10.14
CA LEU A 46 7.69 -9.87 10.58
C LEU A 46 9.06 -10.53 10.33
N PHE A 47 9.16 -11.84 10.56
CA PHE A 47 10.39 -12.59 10.38
C PHE A 47 10.54 -13.18 8.96
N GLY A 48 9.43 -13.43 8.27
CA GLY A 48 9.42 -14.13 7.00
C GLY A 48 10.11 -15.50 7.13
N ASN A 49 11.16 -15.71 6.33
CA ASN A 49 11.96 -16.93 6.38
C ASN A 49 13.15 -16.87 7.35
N ALA A 50 13.34 -15.73 8.05
CA ALA A 50 14.44 -15.55 8.99
C ALA A 50 14.03 -15.94 10.42
N ARG A 51 15.01 -16.23 11.27
CA ARG A 51 14.80 -16.40 12.73
C ARG A 51 15.27 -15.20 13.55
N GLU A 52 15.86 -14.20 12.88
CA GLU A 52 16.45 -13.01 13.46
C GLU A 52 16.22 -11.81 12.53
N ILE A 53 15.88 -10.67 13.10
CA ILE A 53 15.80 -9.39 12.41
C ILE A 53 16.53 -8.30 13.21
N HIS A 54 17.05 -7.31 12.49
CA HIS A 54 17.66 -6.13 13.07
C HIS A 54 16.67 -4.97 13.05
N LEU A 55 16.47 -4.34 14.21
CA LEU A 55 15.64 -3.16 14.39
C LEU A 55 16.54 -1.97 14.63
N SER A 56 16.54 -0.99 13.72
CA SER A 56 17.16 0.30 13.99
C SER A 56 16.22 1.13 14.86
N HIS A 57 16.68 1.48 16.06
CA HIS A 57 15.93 2.33 16.97
C HIS A 57 16.85 3.38 17.60
N ARG A 58 16.55 4.66 17.35
CA ARG A 58 17.33 5.81 17.85
C ARG A 58 18.83 5.74 17.51
N GLY A 59 19.16 5.22 16.33
CA GLY A 59 20.54 5.07 15.85
C GLY A 59 21.25 3.82 16.36
N GLU A 60 20.64 3.07 17.28
CA GLU A 60 21.15 1.79 17.76
C GLU A 60 20.51 0.63 16.99
N ILE A 61 21.21 -0.48 16.89
CA ILE A 61 20.67 -1.72 16.31
C ILE A 61 20.29 -2.65 17.44
N TYR A 62 19.02 -3.03 17.48
CA TYR A 62 18.51 -4.09 18.34
C TYR A 62 18.31 -5.36 17.52
N ARG A 63 18.43 -6.51 18.17
CA ARG A 63 18.22 -7.83 17.58
C ARG A 63 16.96 -8.44 18.16
N LEU A 64 15.96 -8.65 17.31
CA LEU A 64 14.77 -9.43 17.67
C LEU A 64 14.92 -10.83 17.09
N ARG A 65 14.82 -11.85 17.94
CA ARG A 65 15.04 -13.26 17.55
C ARG A 65 13.94 -14.18 18.10
N ILE A 66 13.61 -15.21 17.32
CA ILE A 66 12.83 -16.37 17.78
C ILE A 66 13.76 -17.43 18.39
N THR A 67 13.49 -17.82 19.63
CA THR A 67 14.22 -18.88 20.34
C THR A 67 13.72 -20.27 19.93
N SER A 68 14.47 -21.33 20.29
CA SER A 68 14.02 -22.72 20.07
C SER A 68 12.71 -23.06 20.79
N GLN A 69 12.39 -22.36 21.87
CA GLN A 69 11.13 -22.48 22.61
C GLN A 69 10.00 -21.60 22.04
N GLN A 70 10.16 -21.11 20.80
CA GLN A 70 9.19 -20.22 20.12
C GLN A 70 8.89 -18.91 20.86
N LYS A 71 9.77 -18.48 21.77
CA LYS A 71 9.68 -17.16 22.43
C LYS A 71 10.47 -16.11 21.65
N LEU A 72 9.98 -14.88 21.67
CA LEU A 72 10.68 -13.71 21.14
C LEU A 72 11.62 -13.13 22.20
N ILE A 73 12.86 -12.84 21.80
CA ILE A 73 13.83 -12.12 22.62
C ILE A 73 14.29 -10.87 21.86
N LEU A 74 14.35 -9.74 22.56
CA LEU A 74 14.94 -8.51 22.07
C LEU A 74 16.25 -8.27 22.84
N THR A 75 17.35 -8.15 22.12
CA THR A 75 18.66 -7.79 22.68
C THR A 75 19.18 -6.53 22.03
N LYS A 76 20.07 -5.82 22.74
CA LYS A 76 20.87 -4.74 22.17
C LYS A 76 22.10 -5.35 21.47
#